data_AF-A0A3N8B2L9-F1
#
_entry.id   AF-A0A3N8B2L9-F1
#
_cell.length_a   1.000
_cell.length_b   1.000
_cell.length_c   1.000
_cell.angle_alpha   90.00
_cell.angle_beta   90.00
_cell.angle_gamma   90.00
#
_symmetry.space_group_name_H-M   'P 1'
#
loop_
_entity.id
_entity.type
_entity.pdbx_description
1 polymer ?
#
loop_
_entity_poly.entity_id
_entity_poly.type
_entity_poly.pdbx_seq_one_letter_code
_entity_poly.pdbx_strand_id
1 'polypeptide(L)'
;MSKRAWLILYVTGVLAIFNFFVFWSAAAYLGGDAVNGCVQDLHYIVCAHGSCHGVTKSIWEYSYWHAISTFAGKALDFVDGAILMNTGDIVIDFDADV
;
A
#
# COMPACT_ATOMS: atom_id res chain seq x y z
N MET A 1 23.89 -7.80 -5.42
CA MET A 1 22.66 -8.20 -4.70
C MET A 1 22.60 -9.73 -4.58
N SER A 2 22.36 -10.25 -3.37
CA SER A 2 22.25 -11.71 -3.15
C SER A 2 20.95 -12.26 -3.76
N LYS A 3 20.95 -13.53 -4.20
CA LYS A 3 19.75 -14.19 -4.76
C LYS A 3 18.57 -14.18 -3.78
N ARG A 4 18.85 -14.22 -2.48
CA ARG A 4 17.84 -14.18 -1.41
C ARG A 4 17.21 -12.80 -1.29
N ALA A 5 18.03 -11.75 -1.27
CA ALA A 5 17.55 -10.36 -1.26
C ALA A 5 16.65 -10.09 -2.47
N TRP A 6 17.09 -10.52 -3.66
CA TRP A 6 16.31 -10.36 -4.88
C TRP A 6 14.96 -11.06 -4.80
N LEU A 7 14.92 -12.33 -4.35
CA LEU A 7 13.67 -13.08 -4.20
C LEU A 7 12.70 -12.43 -3.21
N ILE A 8 13.19 -11.99 -2.05
CA ILE A 8 12.37 -11.34 -1.01
C ILE A 8 11.73 -10.09 -1.60
N LEU A 9 12.54 -9.15 -2.08
CA LEU A 9 12.07 -7.87 -2.62
C LEU A 9 11.16 -8.05 -3.85
N TYR A 10 11.45 -9.04 -4.69
CA TYR A 10 10.61 -9.33 -5.85
C TYR A 10 9.22 -9.81 -5.41
N VAL A 11 9.16 -10.78 -4.50
CA VAL A 11 7.87 -11.35 -4.06
C VAL A 11 7.05 -10.33 -3.28
N THR A 12 7.64 -9.64 -2.30
CA THR A 12 6.92 -8.64 -1.51
C THR A 12 6.50 -7.45 -2.37
N GLY A 13 7.39 -6.98 -3.23
CA GLY A 13 7.11 -5.88 -4.16
C GLY A 13 5.97 -6.20 -5.13
N VAL A 14 5.96 -7.41 -5.72
CA VAL A 14 4.84 -7.84 -6.59
C VAL A 14 3.53 -7.86 -5.81
N LEU A 15 3.50 -8.46 -4.62
CA LEU A 15 2.29 -8.50 -3.79
C LEU A 15 1.80 -7.09 -3.41
N ALA A 16 2.70 -6.21 -2.98
CA ALA A 16 2.37 -4.84 -2.61
C ALA A 16 1.90 -4.00 -3.81
N ILE A 17 2.46 -4.22 -5.00
CA ILE A 17 2.02 -3.58 -6.25
C ILE A 17 0.61 -4.04 -6.61
N PHE A 18 0.34 -5.35 -6.63
CA PHE A 18 -0.99 -5.86 -6.92
C PHE A 18 -2.02 -5.36 -5.90
N ASN A 19 -1.71 -5.45 -4.61
CA ASN A 19 -2.60 -4.96 -3.55
C ASN A 19 -2.91 -3.46 -3.72
N PHE A 20 -1.91 -2.64 -4.05
CA PHE A 20 -2.11 -1.22 -4.34
C PHE A 20 -3.06 -0.98 -5.52
N PHE A 21 -2.91 -1.71 -6.63
CA PHE A 21 -3.79 -1.54 -7.78
C PHE A 21 -5.22 -2.03 -7.52
N VAL A 22 -5.41 -3.10 -6.75
CA VAL A 22 -6.75 -3.52 -6.33
C VAL A 22 -7.38 -2.49 -5.40
N PHE A 23 -6.64 -1.96 -4.42
CA PHE A 23 -7.10 -0.85 -3.58
C PHE A 23 -7.49 0.38 -4.40
N TRP A 24 -6.59 0.81 -5.29
CA TRP A 24 -6.80 2.00 -6.11
C TRP A 24 -8.02 1.87 -7.03
N SER A 25 -8.19 0.71 -7.67
CA SER A 25 -9.37 0.44 -8.51
C SER A 25 -10.67 0.41 -7.69
N ALA A 26 -10.65 -0.17 -6.49
CA ALA A 26 -11.80 -0.15 -5.59
C ALA A 26 -12.14 1.29 -5.15
N ALA A 27 -11.13 2.09 -4.79
CA ALA A 27 -11.31 3.49 -4.44
C ALA A 27 -11.87 4.31 -5.62
N ALA A 28 -11.34 4.11 -6.84
CA ALA A 28 -11.85 4.76 -8.05
C ALA A 28 -13.32 4.38 -8.34
N TYR A 29 -13.68 3.11 -8.17
CA TYR A 29 -15.05 2.63 -8.37
C TYR A 29 -16.03 3.20 -7.34
N LEU A 30 -15.61 3.30 -6.08
CA LEU A 30 -16.43 3.85 -4.99
C LEU A 30 -16.50 5.39 -4.99
N GLY A 31 -15.67 6.06 -5.80
CA GLY A 31 -15.51 7.51 -5.79
C GLY A 31 -14.70 8.03 -4.58
N GLY A 32 -13.95 7.14 -3.93
CA GLY A 32 -13.13 7.44 -2.76
C GLY A 32 -12.82 6.22 -1.92
N ASP A 33 -12.13 6.44 -0.80
CA ASP A 33 -11.85 5.40 0.18
C ASP A 33 -12.23 5.83 1.60
N ALA A 34 -12.26 4.84 2.49
CA ALA A 34 -12.67 5.02 3.87
C ALA A 34 -11.66 5.78 4.72
N VAL A 35 -10.36 5.76 4.40
CA VAL A 35 -9.34 6.48 5.20
C VAL A 35 -9.35 7.97 4.91
N ASN A 36 -9.81 8.36 3.72
CA ASN A 36 -10.10 9.74 3.37
C ASN A 36 -11.53 10.18 3.74
N GLY A 37 -12.38 9.24 4.14
CA GLY A 37 -13.78 9.47 4.51
C GLY A 37 -14.00 9.59 6.03
N CYS A 38 -15.24 9.34 6.46
CA CYS A 38 -15.60 9.37 7.88
C CYS A 38 -16.79 8.45 8.20
N VAL A 39 -17.02 8.22 9.51
CA VAL A 39 -18.22 7.57 10.04
C VAL A 39 -18.88 8.53 11.02
N GLN A 40 -20.14 8.90 10.77
CA GLN A 40 -20.92 9.79 11.64
C GLN A 40 -22.37 9.29 11.71
N ASP A 41 -22.91 9.11 12.91
CA ASP A 41 -24.30 8.69 13.13
C ASP A 41 -24.72 7.48 12.28
N LEU A 42 -23.86 6.45 12.22
CA LEU A 42 -24.04 5.24 11.39
C LEU A 42 -24.08 5.49 9.87
N HIS A 43 -23.74 6.68 9.41
CA HIS A 43 -23.47 6.97 8.01
C HIS A 43 -21.99 6.74 7.73
N TYR A 44 -21.73 5.88 6.75
CA TYR A 44 -20.38 5.51 6.34
C TYR A 44 -20.08 6.22 5.03
N ILE A 45 -19.05 7.07 5.05
CA ILE A 45 -18.71 7.94 3.94
C ILE A 45 -17.30 7.61 3.47
N VAL A 46 -17.12 7.48 2.16
CA VAL A 46 -15.81 7.42 1.50
C VAL A 46 -15.58 8.72 0.74
N CYS A 47 -14.33 9.19 0.66
CA CYS A 47 -14.02 10.42 -0.05
C CYS A 47 -12.75 10.30 -0.90
N ALA A 48 -12.67 11.09 -1.97
CA ALA A 48 -11.44 11.35 -2.71
C ALA A 48 -11.53 12.72 -3.41
N HIS A 49 -10.41 13.46 -3.39
CA HIS A 49 -10.26 14.74 -4.10
C HIS A 49 -11.44 15.73 -3.90
N GLY A 50 -12.02 15.78 -2.71
CA GLY A 50 -13.14 16.68 -2.37
C GLY A 50 -14.53 16.16 -2.74
N SER A 51 -14.66 14.99 -3.38
CA SER A 51 -15.93 14.28 -3.56
C SER A 51 -16.11 13.24 -2.45
N CYS A 52 -17.34 13.11 -1.94
CA CYS A 52 -17.68 12.15 -0.90
C CYS A 52 -18.98 11.41 -1.23
N HIS A 53 -19.01 10.12 -0.94
CA HIS A 53 -20.14 9.24 -1.24
C HIS A 53 -20.51 8.39 -0.02
N GLY A 54 -21.81 8.25 0.23
CA GLY A 54 -22.34 7.35 1.24
C GLY A 54 -22.29 5.90 0.74
N VAL A 55 -21.81 5.00 1.59
CA VAL A 55 -21.72 3.56 1.32
C VAL A 55 -22.32 2.76 2.47
N THR A 56 -22.45 1.45 2.29
CA THR A 56 -22.83 0.56 3.40
C THR A 56 -21.66 0.37 4.36
N LYS A 57 -21.98 -0.02 5.61
CA LYS A 57 -20.98 -0.40 6.61
C LYS A 57 -19.94 -1.39 6.09
N SER A 58 -20.39 -2.45 5.42
CA SER A 58 -19.50 -3.51 4.93
C SER A 58 -18.53 -3.02 3.85
N ILE A 59 -18.99 -2.13 2.95
CA ILE A 59 -18.13 -1.51 1.93
C ILE A 59 -17.09 -0.61 2.59
N TRP A 60 -17.50 0.17 3.59
CA TRP A 60 -16.60 1.05 4.33
C TRP A 60 -15.53 0.26 5.08
N GLU A 61 -15.92 -0.79 5.81
CA GLU A 61 -14.98 -1.65 6.53
C GLU A 61 -13.99 -2.33 5.57
N TYR A 62 -14.49 -2.86 4.44
CA TYR A 62 -13.62 -3.41 3.39
C TYR A 62 -12.63 -2.36 2.86
N SER A 63 -13.12 -1.17 2.52
CA SER A 63 -12.30 -0.08 2.00
C SER A 63 -11.23 0.34 3.02
N TYR A 64 -11.61 0.44 4.29
CA TYR A 64 -10.70 0.80 5.39
C TYR A 64 -9.59 -0.23 5.54
N TRP A 65 -9.95 -1.51 5.67
CA TRP A 65 -8.95 -2.58 5.84
C TRP A 65 -8.07 -2.77 4.61
N HIS A 66 -8.59 -2.57 3.41
CA HIS A 66 -7.80 -2.63 2.18
C HIS A 66 -6.83 -1.44 2.05
N ALA A 67 -7.24 -0.25 2.46
CA ALA A 67 -6.34 0.91 2.53
C ALA A 67 -5.19 0.63 3.52
N ILE A 68 -5.52 0.17 4.73
CA ILE A 68 -4.53 -0.18 5.76
C ILE A 68 -3.59 -1.29 5.27
N SER A 69 -4.11 -2.35 4.63
CA SER A 69 -3.27 -3.43 4.09
C SER A 69 -2.31 -2.92 3.00
N THR A 70 -2.76 -1.96 2.19
CA THR A 70 -1.95 -1.34 1.14
C THR A 70 -0.79 -0.54 1.72
N PHE A 71 -1.06 0.32 2.71
CA PHE A 71 0.00 1.07 3.37
C PHE A 71 0.96 0.16 4.14
N ALA A 72 0.44 -0.87 4.81
CA ALA A 72 1.26 -1.86 5.51
C ALA A 72 2.18 -2.64 4.55
N GLY A 73 1.67 -3.05 3.39
CA GLY A 73 2.47 -3.73 2.36
C GLY A 73 3.60 -2.85 1.83
N LYS A 74 3.35 -1.56 1.61
CA LYS A 74 4.41 -0.60 1.22
C LYS A 74 5.41 -0.34 2.32
N ALA A 75 4.96 -0.22 3.57
CA ALA A 75 5.87 -0.11 4.71
C ALA A 75 6.77 -1.34 4.83
N LEU A 76 6.23 -2.55 4.60
CA LEU A 76 7.01 -3.79 4.60
C LEU A 76 8.10 -3.78 3.52
N ASP A 77 7.80 -3.36 2.29
CA ASP A 77 8.82 -3.24 1.22
C ASP A 77 9.99 -2.34 1.64
N PHE A 78 9.73 -1.22 2.33
CA PHE A 78 10.78 -0.34 2.84
C PHE A 78 11.57 -0.99 3.98
N VAL A 79 10.91 -1.70 4.88
CA VAL A 79 11.56 -2.42 5.99
C VAL A 79 12.47 -3.53 5.45
N ASP A 80 12.01 -4.31 4.48
CA ASP A 80 12.81 -5.35 3.84
C ASP A 80 14.04 -4.75 3.15
N GLY A 81 13.86 -3.66 2.40
CA GLY A 81 14.97 -2.93 1.79
C GLY A 81 16.00 -2.45 2.81
N ALA A 82 15.57 -1.84 3.90
CA ALA A 82 16.45 -1.34 4.96
C ALA A 82 17.23 -2.48 5.64
N ILE A 83 16.57 -3.59 5.96
CA ILE A 83 17.21 -4.75 6.58
C ILE A 83 18.26 -5.35 5.64
N LEU A 84 17.90 -5.59 4.37
CA LEU A 84 18.79 -6.24 3.39
C LEU A 84 19.99 -5.36 3.01
N MET A 85 19.84 -4.03 3.04
CA MET A 85 20.99 -3.13 2.91
C MET A 85 21.91 -3.21 4.13
N ASN A 86 21.34 -3.21 5.35
CA ASN A 86 22.12 -3.26 6.58
C ASN A 86 22.83 -4.61 6.81
N THR A 87 22.30 -5.71 6.27
CA THR A 87 22.96 -7.04 6.32
C THR A 87 24.03 -7.23 5.24
N GLY A 88 24.19 -6.28 4.31
CA GLY A 88 25.12 -6.40 3.18
C GLY A 88 24.64 -7.33 2.06
N ASP A 89 23.37 -7.76 2.09
CA ASP A 89 22.75 -8.54 1.02
C ASP A 89 22.56 -7.72 -0.26
N ILE A 90 22.43 -6.40 -0.11
CA ILE A 90 22.36 -5.42 -1.20
C ILE A 90 23.57 -4.49 -1.06
N VAL A 91 24.53 -4.64 -1.97
CA VAL A 91 25.59 -3.66 -2.18
C VAL A 91 25.09 -2.68 -3.22
N ILE A 92 24.95 -1.42 -2.83
CA ILE A 92 24.74 -0.31 -3.77
C ILE A 92 26.14 0.17 -4.12
N ASP A 93 26.69 -0.35 -5.22
CA ASP A 93 27.89 0.26 -5.81
C ASP A 93 27.43 1.59 -6.41
N PHE A 94 27.74 2.67 -5.69
CA PHE A 94 27.76 3.98 -6.30
C PHE A 94 29.04 4.00 -7.14
N ASP A 95 28.93 3.64 -8.42
CA ASP A 95 29.99 3.90 -9.39
C ASP A 95 30.26 5.41 -9.38
N ALA A 96 31.23 5.82 -8.58
CA ALA A 96 31.78 7.16 -8.59
C ALA A 96 32.77 7.21 -9.76
N ASP A 97 32.24 7.19 -10.97
CA ASP A 97 33.00 7.52 -12.17
C ASP A 97 33.22 9.04 -12.18
N VAL A 98 34.32 9.46 -11.56
CA VAL A 98 34.95 10.80 -11.70
C VAL A 98 36.22 10.65 -12.54
#